data_AF-A0A3Q3BTA1-F1
#
_entry.id   AF-A0A3Q3BTA1-F1
#
_cell.length_a   1.000
_cell.length_b   1.000
_cell.length_c   1.000
_cell.angle_alpha   90.00
_cell.angle_beta   90.00
_cell.angle_gamma   90.00
#
_symmetry.space_group_name_H-M   'P 1'
#
loop_
_entity.id
_entity.type
_entity.pdbx_description
1 polymer ?
#
loop_
_entity_poly.entity_id
_entity_poly.type
_entity_poly.pdbx_seq_one_letter_code
_entity_poly.pdbx_strand_id
1 'polypeptide(L)'
;MVKYIEDFITAPTPKGATSNRPRSYEDAVYNKLKDKFPLIIFSCVQLASKLSLHSHMIDNNTAVHFLHSVSCTVSKQTLLESELMVLKGLKFRLNVLNPLTYVEILLEVLGHNEPSVPMKHLYHYCHHVLQFISLERTAIYETLLMTTTERVSPSREQREQFVPVTEDCMLLGVGVIAVAAFILRKWEQVK
;
A
#
# COMPACT_ATOMS: atom_id res chain seq x y z
N MET A 1 -3.30 12.13 -9.16
CA MET A 1 -2.23 12.50 -8.22
C MET A 1 -1.19 13.40 -8.88
N VAL A 2 -0.59 12.99 -10.01
CA VAL A 2 0.43 13.79 -10.76
C VAL A 2 0.01 15.24 -10.99
N LYS A 3 -1.17 15.50 -11.55
CA LYS A 3 -1.66 16.88 -11.80
C LYS A 3 -1.84 17.72 -10.52
N TYR A 4 -2.28 17.11 -9.42
CA TYR A 4 -2.44 17.81 -8.14
C TYR A 4 -1.08 18.08 -7.49
N ILE A 5 -0.13 17.16 -7.65
CA ILE A 5 1.26 17.34 -7.25
C ILE A 5 1.91 18.43 -8.11
N GLU A 6 1.67 18.48 -9.42
CA GLU A 6 2.13 19.53 -10.34
C GLU A 6 1.58 20.91 -9.93
N ASP A 7 0.28 21.02 -9.69
CA ASP A 7 -0.38 22.25 -9.23
C ASP A 7 0.17 22.68 -7.85
N PHE A 8 0.45 21.72 -6.97
CA PHE A 8 1.06 21.96 -5.65
C PHE A 8 2.54 22.39 -5.74
N ILE A 9 3.28 21.90 -6.74
CA ILE A 9 4.68 22.27 -7.00
C ILE A 9 4.77 23.67 -7.63
N THR A 10 3.84 24.01 -8.52
CA THR A 10 3.81 25.31 -9.23
C THR A 10 3.27 26.45 -8.36
N ALA A 11 2.66 26.15 -7.22
CA ALA A 11 2.25 27.17 -6.26
C ALA A 11 3.48 27.98 -5.74
N PRO A 12 3.43 29.32 -5.75
CA PRO A 12 4.56 30.16 -5.39
C PRO A 12 4.91 30.00 -3.90
N THR A 13 6.17 29.64 -3.63
CA THR A 13 6.73 29.56 -2.28
C THR A 13 6.89 30.99 -1.72
N PRO A 14 6.54 31.26 -0.44
CA PRO A 14 6.80 32.56 0.17
C PRO A 14 8.29 32.91 0.12
N LYS A 15 8.59 34.16 -0.24
CA LYS A 15 9.97 34.69 -0.36
C LYS A 15 10.69 34.59 0.99
N GLY A 16 11.70 33.73 1.11
CA GLY A 16 12.57 33.71 2.29
C GLY A 16 13.45 32.47 2.52
N ALA A 17 13.23 31.33 1.86
CA ALA A 17 14.05 30.13 2.13
C ALA A 17 15.34 30.13 1.31
N THR A 18 16.47 30.24 2.01
CA THR A 18 17.84 30.10 1.50
C THR A 18 18.06 28.76 0.80
N SER A 19 18.82 28.82 -0.29
CA SER A 19 18.89 27.85 -1.36
C SER A 19 19.71 26.59 -1.04
N ASN A 20 19.05 25.43 -1.02
CA ASN A 20 19.60 24.22 -1.62
C ASN A 20 18.83 23.98 -2.93
N ARG A 21 19.43 24.33 -4.08
CA ARG A 21 18.80 24.08 -5.37
C ARG A 21 18.66 22.56 -5.56
N PRO A 22 17.45 22.03 -5.79
CA PRO A 22 17.26 20.60 -6.01
C PRO A 22 18.01 20.15 -7.28
N ARG A 23 18.71 19.00 -7.20
CA ARG A 23 19.52 18.43 -8.30
C ARG A 23 18.67 17.94 -9.47
N SER A 24 17.42 17.56 -9.20
CA SER A 24 16.41 17.12 -10.16
C SER A 24 15.00 17.64 -9.80
N TYR A 25 14.08 17.64 -10.76
CA TYR A 25 12.65 17.91 -10.52
C TYR A 25 12.10 16.99 -9.42
N GLU A 26 12.47 15.72 -9.45
CA GLU A 26 12.08 14.71 -8.45
C GLU A 26 12.56 15.07 -7.05
N ASP A 27 13.79 15.59 -6.91
CA ASP A 27 14.32 16.07 -5.63
C ASP A 27 13.54 17.28 -5.12
N ALA A 28 13.07 18.15 -6.02
CA ALA A 28 12.24 19.29 -5.65
C ALA A 28 10.88 18.84 -5.11
N VAL A 29 10.28 17.84 -5.76
CA VAL A 29 9.02 17.21 -5.31
C VAL A 29 9.21 16.54 -3.96
N TYR A 30 10.23 15.71 -3.82
CA TYR A 30 10.54 15.01 -2.59
C TYR A 30 10.78 15.97 -1.43
N ASN A 31 11.60 17.01 -1.63
CA ASN A 31 11.87 18.00 -0.58
C ASN A 31 10.63 18.80 -0.16
N LYS A 32 9.66 19.03 -1.06
CA LYS A 32 8.38 19.66 -0.71
C LYS A 32 7.41 18.72 0.02
N LEU A 33 7.50 17.42 -0.22
CA LEU A 33 6.56 16.42 0.33
C LEU A 33 7.08 15.72 1.59
N LYS A 34 8.40 15.65 1.80
CA LYS A 34 9.00 14.81 2.85
C LYS A 34 8.47 15.11 4.25
N ASP A 35 8.30 16.40 4.57
CA ASP A 35 7.83 16.84 5.88
C ASP A 35 6.32 16.59 6.06
N LYS A 36 5.60 16.36 4.95
CA LYS A 36 4.17 16.06 4.93
C LYS A 36 3.86 14.57 4.82
N PHE A 37 4.85 13.72 4.51
CA PHE A 37 4.62 12.28 4.32
C PHE A 37 3.93 11.62 5.51
N PRO A 38 4.34 11.83 6.77
CA PRO A 38 3.66 11.20 7.90
C PRO A 38 2.16 11.52 7.94
N LEU A 39 1.83 12.80 7.70
CA LEU A 39 0.45 13.26 7.66
C LEU A 39 -0.32 12.67 6.47
N ILE A 40 0.28 12.63 5.28
CA ILE A 40 -0.35 12.05 4.07
C ILE A 40 -0.61 10.55 4.26
N ILE A 41 0.39 9.80 4.75
CA ILE A 41 0.27 8.36 5.02
C ILE A 41 -0.83 8.12 6.05
N PHE A 42 -0.85 8.90 7.13
CA PHE A 42 -1.87 8.73 8.16
C PHE A 42 -3.27 9.11 7.67
N SER A 43 -3.40 10.15 6.84
CA SER A 43 -4.67 10.48 6.17
C SER A 43 -5.16 9.33 5.27
N CYS A 44 -4.26 8.63 4.56
CA CYS A 44 -4.63 7.42 3.81
C CYS A 44 -5.17 6.31 4.74
N VAL A 45 -4.54 6.10 5.90
CA VAL A 45 -5.00 5.12 6.90
C VAL A 45 -6.38 5.49 7.45
N GLN A 46 -6.61 6.77 7.77
CA GLN A 46 -7.92 7.23 8.23
C GLN A 46 -9.01 7.06 7.17
N LEU A 47 -8.72 7.40 5.91
CA LEU A 47 -9.65 7.21 4.80
C LEU A 47 -9.97 5.73 4.60
N ALA A 48 -8.96 4.84 4.66
CA ALA A 48 -9.18 3.40 4.58
C ALA A 48 -10.03 2.89 5.76
N SER A 49 -9.74 3.33 6.99
CA SER A 49 -10.53 3.01 8.20
C SER A 49 -11.99 3.45 8.05
N LYS A 50 -12.25 4.65 7.54
CA LYS A 50 -13.59 5.19 7.26
C LYS A 50 -14.37 4.35 6.24
N LEU A 51 -13.69 3.75 5.27
CA LEU A 51 -14.31 2.94 4.22
C LEU A 51 -14.56 1.49 4.65
N SER A 52 -13.69 0.93 5.48
CA SER A 52 -13.71 -0.50 5.82
C SER A 52 -14.33 -0.82 7.18
N LEU A 53 -14.41 0.14 8.11
CA LEU A 53 -14.85 -0.10 9.49
C LEU A 53 -16.02 0.80 9.86
N HIS A 54 -17.24 0.24 9.89
CA HIS A 54 -18.43 0.97 10.33
C HIS A 54 -18.46 1.25 11.85
N SER A 55 -17.69 0.53 12.68
CA SER A 55 -17.76 0.61 14.15
C SER A 55 -16.48 1.08 14.86
N HIS A 56 -15.31 0.98 14.22
CA HIS A 56 -14.00 1.33 14.80
C HIS A 56 -13.24 2.34 13.96
N MET A 57 -13.96 3.36 13.49
CA MET A 57 -13.39 4.43 12.66
C MET A 57 -12.41 5.27 13.49
N ILE A 58 -11.22 5.51 12.95
CA ILE A 58 -10.24 6.43 13.56
C ILE A 58 -10.80 7.86 13.46
N ASP A 59 -11.27 8.39 14.58
CA ASP A 59 -11.74 9.77 14.65
C ASP A 59 -10.58 10.78 14.65
N ASN A 60 -10.91 12.06 14.43
CA ASN A 60 -9.90 13.11 14.33
C ASN A 60 -9.13 13.33 15.66
N ASN A 61 -9.71 12.99 16.82
CA ASN A 61 -9.04 13.13 18.11
C ASN A 61 -7.96 12.06 18.27
N THR A 62 -8.32 10.81 17.99
CA THR A 62 -7.44 9.64 18.00
C THR A 62 -6.29 9.84 17.04
N ALA A 63 -6.60 10.35 15.84
CA ALA A 63 -5.62 10.69 14.82
C ALA A 63 -4.59 11.73 15.28
N VAL A 64 -5.07 12.86 15.80
CA VAL A 64 -4.19 13.94 16.30
C VAL A 64 -3.34 13.42 17.45
N HIS A 65 -3.92 12.70 18.40
CA HIS A 65 -3.18 12.13 19.54
C HIS A 65 -2.07 11.16 19.08
N PHE A 66 -2.37 10.28 18.13
CA PHE A 66 -1.37 9.39 17.55
C PHE A 66 -0.26 10.16 16.82
N LEU A 67 -0.62 11.16 16.01
CA LEU A 67 0.38 11.96 15.29
C LEU A 67 1.29 12.70 16.26
N HIS A 68 0.76 13.24 17.37
CA HIS A 68 1.58 13.83 18.43
C HIS A 68 2.52 12.83 19.09
N SER A 69 2.09 11.58 19.33
CA SER A 69 2.97 10.56 19.95
C SER A 69 4.14 10.15 19.06
N VAL A 70 4.02 10.33 17.73
CA VAL A 70 5.11 10.12 16.76
C VAL A 70 5.83 11.42 16.38
N SER A 71 5.76 12.46 17.23
CA SER A 71 6.39 13.78 17.03
C SER A 71 5.88 14.58 15.81
N CYS A 72 4.69 14.26 15.31
CA CYS A 72 4.00 15.00 14.24
C CYS A 72 2.89 15.88 14.85
N THR A 73 3.21 17.14 15.14
CA THR A 73 2.24 18.09 15.72
C THR A 73 1.35 18.65 14.62
N VAL A 74 0.05 18.30 14.64
CA VAL A 74 -0.91 18.76 13.63
C VAL A 74 -2.23 19.20 14.26
N SER A 75 -2.85 20.21 13.65
CA SER A 75 -4.21 20.60 14.03
C SER A 75 -5.25 19.70 13.34
N LYS A 76 -6.46 19.62 13.92
CA LYS A 76 -7.59 18.92 13.28
C LYS A 76 -7.92 19.49 11.89
N GLN A 77 -7.77 20.80 11.72
CA GLN A 77 -7.99 21.47 10.43
C GLN A 77 -6.99 21.00 9.39
N THR A 78 -5.71 20.96 9.76
CA THR A 78 -4.62 20.47 8.88
C THR A 78 -4.82 19.00 8.51
N LEU A 79 -5.31 18.18 9.43
CA LEU A 79 -5.65 16.78 9.18
C LEU A 79 -6.76 16.63 8.14
N LEU A 80 -7.84 17.40 8.29
CA LEU A 80 -8.97 17.39 7.36
C LEU A 80 -8.57 17.88 5.96
N GLU A 81 -7.74 18.93 5.89
CA GLU A 81 -7.18 19.44 4.64
C GLU A 81 -6.33 18.39 3.93
N SER A 82 -5.53 17.63 4.69
CA SER A 82 -4.74 16.51 4.17
C SER A 82 -5.62 15.38 3.64
N GLU A 83 -6.68 14.98 4.36
CA GLU A 83 -7.64 13.98 3.85
C GLU A 83 -8.28 14.44 2.55
N LEU A 84 -8.74 15.70 2.48
CA LEU A 84 -9.33 16.27 1.27
C LEU A 84 -8.31 16.34 0.12
N MET A 85 -7.05 16.62 0.43
CA MET A 85 -5.94 16.61 -0.53
C MET A 85 -5.76 15.21 -1.14
N VAL A 86 -5.74 14.17 -0.30
CA VAL A 86 -5.64 12.77 -0.74
C VAL A 86 -6.84 12.39 -1.61
N LEU A 87 -8.07 12.69 -1.15
CA LEU A 87 -9.29 12.43 -1.91
C LEU A 87 -9.28 13.08 -3.30
N LYS A 88 -8.92 14.38 -3.37
CA LYS A 88 -8.76 15.09 -4.64
C LYS A 88 -7.67 14.46 -5.50
N GLY A 89 -6.54 14.08 -4.90
CA GLY A 89 -5.43 13.40 -5.57
C GLY A 89 -5.84 12.07 -6.21
N LEU A 90 -6.74 11.33 -5.55
CA LEU A 90 -7.35 10.09 -6.02
C LEU A 90 -8.58 10.32 -6.91
N LYS A 91 -8.97 11.58 -7.17
CA LYS A 91 -10.21 11.94 -7.88
C LYS A 91 -11.45 11.26 -7.26
N PHE A 92 -11.45 11.10 -5.94
CA PHE A 92 -12.48 10.42 -5.17
C PHE A 92 -12.72 8.96 -5.59
N ARG A 93 -11.77 8.33 -6.31
CA ARG A 93 -11.83 6.92 -6.69
C ARG A 93 -11.23 6.06 -5.58
N LEU A 94 -12.07 5.65 -4.64
CA LEU A 94 -11.68 4.86 -3.48
C LEU A 94 -12.11 3.38 -3.58
N ASN A 95 -13.06 3.07 -4.47
CA ASN A 95 -13.53 1.71 -4.70
C ASN A 95 -12.60 0.96 -5.67
N VAL A 96 -11.36 0.74 -5.22
CA VAL A 96 -10.38 -0.06 -5.97
C VAL A 96 -10.37 -1.46 -5.39
N LEU A 97 -10.39 -2.48 -6.25
CA LEU A 97 -10.31 -3.87 -5.81
C LEU A 97 -9.00 -4.08 -5.06
N ASN A 98 -9.10 -4.63 -3.86
CA ASN A 98 -7.97 -4.89 -3.00
C ASN A 98 -7.48 -6.33 -3.20
N PRO A 99 -6.16 -6.62 -3.13
CA PRO A 99 -5.64 -7.98 -3.28
C PRO A 99 -6.29 -9.03 -2.38
N LEU A 100 -6.69 -8.67 -1.15
CA LEU A 100 -7.41 -9.56 -0.24
C LEU A 100 -8.77 -9.98 -0.79
N THR A 101 -9.47 -9.13 -1.56
CA THR A 101 -10.74 -9.50 -2.20
C THR A 101 -10.57 -10.67 -3.17
N TYR A 102 -9.48 -10.70 -3.93
CA TYR A 102 -9.18 -11.83 -4.83
C TYR A 102 -8.86 -13.10 -4.03
N VAL A 103 -8.11 -12.97 -2.94
CA VAL A 103 -7.85 -14.09 -2.02
C VAL A 103 -9.17 -14.64 -1.45
N GLU A 104 -10.07 -13.79 -1.01
CA GLU A 104 -11.38 -14.18 -0.46
C GLU A 104 -12.24 -14.92 -1.49
N ILE A 105 -12.33 -14.40 -2.72
CA ILE A 105 -13.05 -15.05 -3.82
C ILE A 105 -12.47 -16.44 -4.09
N LEU A 106 -11.14 -16.55 -4.18
CA LEU A 106 -10.47 -17.82 -4.45
C LEU A 106 -10.63 -18.83 -3.30
N LEU A 107 -10.57 -18.37 -2.06
CA LEU A 107 -10.79 -19.22 -0.88
C LEU A 107 -12.23 -19.71 -0.77
N GLU A 108 -13.21 -18.89 -1.15
CA GLU A 108 -14.62 -19.31 -1.19
C GLU A 108 -14.80 -20.46 -2.20
N VAL A 109 -14.25 -20.32 -3.41
CA VAL A 109 -14.26 -21.37 -4.43
C VAL A 109 -13.52 -22.62 -3.95
N LEU A 110 -12.36 -22.46 -3.30
CA LEU A 110 -11.59 -23.59 -2.76
C LEU A 110 -12.36 -24.33 -1.66
N GLY A 111 -12.95 -23.60 -0.71
CA GLY A 111 -13.73 -24.17 0.39
C GLY A 111 -14.99 -24.89 -0.09
N HIS A 112 -15.62 -24.39 -1.17
CA HIS A 112 -16.74 -25.08 -1.82
C HIS A 112 -16.31 -26.42 -2.43
N ASN A 113 -15.16 -26.44 -3.11
CA ASN A 113 -14.68 -27.64 -3.81
C ASN A 113 -14.04 -28.67 -2.86
N GLU A 114 -13.42 -28.23 -1.75
CA GLU A 114 -12.75 -29.09 -0.79
C GLU A 114 -13.12 -28.68 0.66
N PRO A 115 -14.26 -29.17 1.19
CA PRO A 115 -14.76 -28.79 2.51
C PRO A 115 -13.87 -29.23 3.68
N SER A 116 -12.91 -30.13 3.43
CA SER A 116 -11.99 -30.65 4.44
C SER A 116 -10.90 -29.65 4.85
N VAL A 117 -10.61 -28.65 4.00
CA VAL A 117 -9.54 -27.68 4.26
C VAL A 117 -9.99 -26.69 5.36
N PRO A 118 -9.15 -26.42 6.37
CA PRO A 118 -9.48 -25.50 7.45
C PRO A 118 -9.43 -24.03 7.01
N MET A 119 -10.44 -23.58 6.26
CA MET A 119 -10.53 -22.26 5.63
C MET A 119 -10.23 -21.10 6.58
N LYS A 120 -10.69 -21.15 7.83
CA LYS A 120 -10.43 -20.10 8.83
C LYS A 120 -8.94 -19.92 9.13
N HIS A 121 -8.19 -21.01 9.27
CA HIS A 121 -6.76 -20.98 9.52
C HIS A 121 -6.00 -20.54 8.27
N LEU A 122 -6.40 -21.05 7.10
CA LEU A 122 -5.80 -20.66 5.83
C LEU A 122 -5.98 -19.16 5.57
N TYR A 123 -7.19 -18.64 5.75
CA TYR A 123 -7.50 -17.21 5.64
C TYR A 123 -6.64 -16.37 6.58
N HIS A 124 -6.47 -16.79 7.83
CA HIS A 124 -5.60 -16.10 8.79
C HIS A 124 -4.15 -15.99 8.29
N TYR A 125 -3.58 -17.07 7.74
CA TYR A 125 -2.23 -17.02 7.17
C TYR A 125 -2.15 -16.20 5.89
N CYS A 126 -3.19 -16.23 5.04
CA CYS A 126 -3.24 -15.38 3.86
C CYS A 126 -3.12 -13.89 4.20
N HIS A 127 -3.76 -13.44 5.29
CA HIS A 127 -3.62 -12.06 5.78
C HIS A 127 -2.17 -11.69 6.10
N HIS A 128 -1.47 -12.53 6.87
CA HIS A 128 -0.06 -12.31 7.22
C HIS A 128 0.85 -12.31 6.00
N VAL A 129 0.65 -13.27 5.09
CA VAL A 129 1.42 -13.35 3.84
C VAL A 129 1.21 -12.11 2.98
N LEU A 130 -0.04 -11.63 2.85
CA LEU A 130 -0.34 -10.45 2.07
C LEU A 130 0.23 -9.16 2.69
N GLN A 131 0.22 -9.05 4.03
CA GLN A 131 0.90 -7.98 4.76
C GLN A 131 2.40 -7.98 4.49
N PHE A 132 3.04 -9.14 4.59
CA PHE A 132 4.47 -9.30 4.30
C PHE A 132 4.80 -8.91 2.85
N ILE A 133 4.03 -9.40 1.88
CA ILE A 133 4.22 -9.05 0.46
C ILE A 133 4.02 -7.56 0.22
N SER A 134 3.11 -6.91 0.94
CA SER A 134 2.88 -5.47 0.80
C SER A 134 4.07 -4.64 1.29
N LEU A 135 4.78 -5.11 2.33
CA LEU A 135 6.01 -4.47 2.85
C LEU A 135 7.22 -4.75 1.96
N GLU A 136 7.38 -5.99 1.51
CA GLU A 136 8.53 -6.46 0.73
C GLU A 136 8.28 -6.49 -0.79
N ARG A 137 7.23 -5.78 -1.26
CA ARG A 137 6.74 -5.85 -2.65
C ARG A 137 7.87 -5.67 -3.65
N THR A 138 8.69 -4.64 -3.47
CA THR A 138 9.81 -4.34 -4.37
C THR A 138 10.83 -5.47 -4.41
N ALA A 139 11.29 -5.95 -3.26
CA ALA A 139 12.29 -7.01 -3.18
C ALA A 139 11.78 -8.33 -3.78
N ILE A 140 10.52 -8.68 -3.51
CA ILE A 140 9.88 -9.90 -4.02
C ILE A 140 9.75 -9.86 -5.54
N TYR A 141 9.16 -8.80 -6.10
CA TYR A 141 8.95 -8.71 -7.53
C TYR A 141 10.26 -8.48 -8.31
N GLU A 142 11.24 -7.78 -7.72
CA GLU A 142 12.54 -7.63 -8.35
C GLU A 142 13.31 -8.97 -8.39
N THR A 143 13.24 -9.76 -7.30
CA THR A 143 13.79 -11.12 -7.28
C THR A 143 13.08 -12.02 -8.30
N LEU A 144 11.75 -11.92 -8.41
CA LEU A 144 10.96 -12.68 -9.38
C LEU A 144 11.34 -12.29 -10.82
N LEU A 145 11.51 -11.01 -11.10
CA LEU A 145 11.97 -10.52 -12.40
C LEU A 145 13.37 -11.02 -12.74
N MET A 146 14.33 -10.89 -11.82
CA MET A 146 15.70 -11.37 -12.03
C MET A 146 15.72 -12.89 -12.29
N THR A 147 14.92 -13.65 -11.56
CA THR A 147 14.83 -15.11 -11.70
C THR A 147 14.21 -15.50 -13.03
N THR A 148 13.08 -14.90 -13.42
CA THR A 148 12.37 -15.23 -14.67
C THR A 148 13.12 -14.79 -15.92
N THR A 149 13.97 -13.77 -15.82
CA THR A 149 14.81 -13.29 -16.94
C THR A 149 16.22 -13.85 -16.93
N GLU A 150 16.58 -14.63 -15.90
CA GLU A 150 17.94 -15.14 -15.65
C GLU A 150 19.03 -14.05 -15.70
N ARG A 151 18.69 -12.83 -15.24
CA ARG A 151 19.56 -11.65 -15.31
C ARG A 151 19.61 -10.93 -13.96
N VAL A 152 20.83 -10.61 -13.53
CA VAL A 152 21.08 -9.81 -12.31
C VAL A 152 20.62 -8.36 -12.49
N SER A 153 20.65 -7.83 -13.71
CA SER A 153 20.22 -6.46 -14.04
C SER A 153 19.26 -6.46 -15.24
N PRO A 154 17.95 -6.63 -15.01
CA PRO A 154 16.94 -6.62 -16.07
C PRO A 154 16.88 -5.28 -16.81
N SER A 155 16.74 -5.30 -18.14
CA SER A 155 16.63 -4.09 -18.96
C SER A 155 15.30 -3.36 -18.73
N ARG A 156 15.20 -2.13 -19.24
CA ARG A 156 13.96 -1.35 -19.14
C ARG A 156 12.79 -2.06 -19.85
N GLU A 157 13.03 -2.62 -21.02
CA GLU A 157 12.03 -3.35 -21.81
C GLU A 157 11.53 -4.57 -21.04
N GLN A 158 12.43 -5.29 -20.35
CA GLN A 158 12.06 -6.44 -19.52
C GLN A 158 11.22 -6.02 -18.31
N ARG A 159 11.56 -4.90 -17.66
CA ARG A 159 10.77 -4.32 -16.56
C ARG A 159 9.38 -3.92 -17.04
N GLU A 160 9.27 -3.30 -18.21
CA GLU A 160 7.98 -2.91 -18.81
C GLU A 160 7.12 -4.14 -19.17
N GLN A 161 7.72 -5.20 -19.71
CA GLN A 161 7.03 -6.47 -20.00
C GLN A 161 6.58 -7.22 -18.74
N PHE A 162 7.19 -6.94 -17.59
CA PHE A 162 6.88 -7.58 -16.32
C PHE A 162 5.77 -6.88 -15.51
N VAL A 163 5.41 -5.64 -15.86
CA VAL A 163 4.31 -4.90 -15.20
C VAL A 163 2.99 -5.68 -15.12
N PRO A 164 2.55 -6.43 -16.16
CA PRO A 164 1.35 -7.25 -16.06
C PRO A 164 1.40 -8.26 -14.90
N VAL A 165 2.58 -8.82 -14.61
CA VAL A 165 2.78 -9.78 -13.50
C VAL A 165 2.69 -9.07 -12.14
N THR A 166 3.20 -7.84 -12.03
CA THR A 166 3.13 -7.09 -10.77
C THR A 166 1.72 -6.60 -10.44
N GLU A 167 0.93 -6.30 -11.47
CA GLU A 167 -0.42 -5.77 -11.32
C GLU A 167 -1.53 -6.83 -11.34
N ASP A 168 -1.19 -8.10 -11.63
CA ASP A 168 -2.14 -9.22 -11.59
C ASP A 168 -2.45 -9.63 -10.15
N CYS A 169 -3.54 -9.08 -9.61
CA CYS A 169 -4.03 -9.40 -8.27
C CYS A 169 -4.57 -10.83 -8.14
N MET A 170 -5.00 -11.47 -9.23
CA MET A 170 -5.46 -12.85 -9.20
C MET A 170 -4.27 -13.80 -9.06
N LEU A 171 -3.21 -13.57 -9.84
CA LEU A 171 -1.94 -14.30 -9.72
C LEU A 171 -1.33 -14.14 -8.33
N LEU A 172 -1.31 -12.90 -7.80
CA LEU A 172 -0.89 -12.64 -6.43
C LEU A 172 -1.75 -13.43 -5.43
N GLY A 173 -3.08 -13.43 -5.59
CA GLY A 173 -4.00 -14.14 -4.71
C GLY A 173 -3.71 -15.64 -4.65
N VAL A 174 -3.47 -16.29 -5.80
CA VAL A 174 -3.08 -17.71 -5.85
C VAL A 174 -1.75 -17.94 -5.16
N GLY A 175 -0.74 -17.08 -5.38
CA GLY A 175 0.56 -17.16 -4.72
C GLY A 175 0.45 -17.04 -3.20
N VAL A 176 -0.36 -16.10 -2.71
CA VAL A 176 -0.65 -15.92 -1.27
C VAL A 176 -1.24 -17.18 -0.67
N ILE A 177 -2.26 -17.77 -1.31
CA ILE A 177 -2.91 -18.99 -0.84
C ILE A 177 -1.92 -20.16 -0.80
N ALA A 178 -1.09 -20.32 -1.83
CA ALA A 178 -0.10 -21.38 -1.89
C ALA A 178 0.92 -21.30 -0.75
N VAL A 179 1.44 -20.09 -0.47
CA VAL A 179 2.38 -19.86 0.64
C VAL A 179 1.70 -20.07 1.99
N ALA A 180 0.47 -19.56 2.17
CA ALA A 180 -0.30 -19.74 3.39
C ALA A 180 -0.57 -21.22 3.68
N ALA A 181 -0.92 -22.01 2.66
CA ALA A 181 -1.11 -23.46 2.77
C ALA A 181 0.19 -24.17 3.12
N PHE A 182 1.33 -23.76 2.55
CA PHE A 182 2.64 -24.31 2.90
C PHE A 182 2.99 -24.06 4.38
N ILE A 183 2.76 -22.84 4.88
CA ILE A 183 2.97 -22.47 6.29
C ILE A 183 2.09 -23.34 7.19
N LEU A 184 0.79 -23.45 6.88
CA LEU A 184 -0.16 -24.25 7.64
C LEU A 184 0.29 -25.72 7.73
N ARG A 185 0.65 -26.35 6.60
CA ARG A 185 1.12 -27.75 6.57
C ARG A 185 2.39 -27.95 7.37
N LYS A 186 3.34 -27.01 7.29
CA LYS A 186 4.58 -27.10 8.09
C LYS A 186 4.30 -27.01 9.58
N TRP A 187 3.33 -26.20 9.98
CA TRP A 187 2.96 -26.08 11.39
C TRP A 187 2.24 -27.31 11.94
N GLU A 188 1.43 -27.99 11.13
CA GLU A 188 0.78 -29.25 11.47
C GLU A 188 1.79 -30.39 11.64
N GLN A 189 2.90 -30.37 10.91
CA GLN A 189 3.97 -31.39 11.03
C GLN A 189 4.86 -31.22 12.27
N VAL A 190 4.80 -30.07 12.94
CA VAL A 190 5.61 -29.75 14.13
C VAL A 190 4.81 -29.97 15.44
N LYS A 191 3.50 -30.24 15.34
CA LYS A 191 2.65 -30.65 16.47
C LYS A 191 2.57 -32.17 16.57
#